data_AF-A0A941QXU8-F1
#
_entry.id   AF-A0A941QXU8-F1
#
_cell.length_a   1.000
_cell.length_b   1.000
_cell.length_c   1.000
_cell.angle_alpha   90.00
_cell.angle_beta   90.00
_cell.angle_gamma   90.00
#
_symmetry.space_group_name_H-M   'P 1'
#
loop_
_entity.id
_entity.type
_entity.pdbx_description
1 polymer ?
#
loop_
_entity_poly.entity_id
_entity_poly.type
_entity_poly.pdbx_seq_one_letter_code
_entity_poly.pdbx_strand_id
1 'polypeptide(L)'
;MIKFLHITCLLLITNFAFADKLVISPSLYIDYDSPILIYHSGDTLLVKFDSWSFTHEDIDPKTIYQGIDLSGLERDFIESLFVPERRKDFPSWLAALSTEQAESLHHKNADINIKDIKNIKLYSSYLAKLNEGNIFILEERSVHRIQVKGDIEFYKGLLESIKER
;
A
#
# COMPACT_ATOMS: atom_id res chain seq x y z
N MET A 1 -20.55 21.50 -45.94
CA MET A 1 -19.21 20.91 -45.71
C MET A 1 -18.44 21.52 -44.53
N ILE A 2 -18.41 22.84 -44.37
CA ILE A 2 -17.65 23.50 -43.26
C ILE A 2 -18.18 23.12 -41.86
N LYS A 3 -19.50 22.92 -41.68
CA LYS A 3 -20.10 22.52 -40.39
C LYS A 3 -19.74 21.08 -39.96
N PHE A 4 -19.42 20.19 -40.91
CA PHE A 4 -19.05 18.80 -40.61
C PHE A 4 -17.61 18.73 -40.08
N LEU A 5 -16.71 19.57 -40.63
CA LEU A 5 -15.30 19.65 -40.23
C LEU A 5 -15.11 20.12 -38.77
N HIS A 6 -16.01 20.96 -38.27
CA HIS A 6 -15.95 21.45 -36.89
C HIS A 6 -16.34 20.39 -35.86
N ILE A 7 -17.27 19.49 -36.20
CA ILE A 7 -17.69 18.38 -35.33
C ILE A 7 -16.58 17.32 -35.25
N THR A 8 -15.87 17.07 -36.35
CA THR A 8 -14.73 16.13 -36.38
C THR A 8 -13.53 16.63 -35.57
N CYS A 9 -13.30 17.95 -35.54
CA CYS A 9 -12.22 18.55 -34.75
C CYS A 9 -12.52 18.56 -33.24
N LEU A 10 -13.81 18.70 -32.86
CA LEU A 10 -14.23 18.70 -31.45
C LEU A 10 -14.15 17.30 -30.80
N LEU A 11 -14.28 16.22 -31.60
CA LEU A 11 -14.17 14.83 -31.15
C LEU A 11 -12.72 14.37 -30.90
N LEU A 12 -11.72 15.14 -31.32
CA LEU A 12 -10.29 14.84 -31.09
C LEU A 12 -9.78 15.34 -29.73
N ILE A 13 -10.61 16.08 -28.98
CA ILE A 13 -10.33 16.48 -27.60
C ILE A 13 -11.05 15.52 -26.65
N THR A 14 -10.86 14.21 -26.86
CA THR A 14 -11.12 13.27 -25.77
C THR A 14 -10.04 13.53 -24.73
N ASN A 15 -10.38 14.34 -23.73
CA ASN A 15 -9.55 14.51 -22.54
C ASN A 15 -9.35 13.12 -21.93
N PHE A 16 -8.19 12.54 -22.15
CA PHE A 16 -7.74 11.44 -21.32
C PHE A 16 -7.47 12.05 -19.95
N ALA A 17 -8.44 11.90 -19.04
CA ALA A 17 -8.24 12.22 -17.64
C ALA A 17 -7.30 11.16 -17.06
N PHE A 18 -6.00 11.43 -17.12
CA PHE A 18 -5.01 10.66 -16.37
C PHE A 18 -4.97 11.22 -14.95
N ALA A 19 -5.21 10.36 -13.97
CA ALA A 19 -5.03 10.72 -12.58
C ALA A 19 -3.56 10.48 -12.23
N ASP A 20 -2.74 11.53 -12.32
CA ASP A 20 -1.29 11.45 -12.00
C ASP A 20 -1.01 11.24 -10.49
N LYS A 21 -2.07 11.26 -9.67
CA LYS A 21 -2.03 11.08 -8.23
C LYS A 21 -3.07 10.07 -7.78
N LEU A 22 -2.62 9.09 -7.00
CA LEU A 22 -3.50 8.15 -6.31
C LEU A 22 -3.61 8.58 -4.86
N VAL A 23 -4.81 9.02 -4.45
CA VAL A 23 -5.10 9.33 -3.05
C VAL A 23 -5.30 8.01 -2.32
N ILE A 24 -4.41 7.69 -1.38
CA ILE A 24 -4.43 6.43 -0.61
C ILE A 24 -5.00 6.60 0.80
N SER A 25 -5.03 7.83 1.31
CA SER A 25 -5.63 8.20 2.59
C SER A 25 -5.98 9.70 2.58
N PRO A 26 -6.68 10.23 3.60
CA PRO A 26 -6.95 11.67 3.69
C PRO A 26 -5.68 12.53 3.68
N SER A 27 -4.56 11.99 4.16
CA SER A 27 -3.30 12.71 4.36
C SER A 27 -2.20 12.36 3.35
N LEU A 28 -2.35 11.29 2.56
CA LEU A 28 -1.32 10.82 1.65
C LEU A 28 -1.83 10.59 0.22
N TYR A 29 -0.94 10.86 -0.72
CA TYR A 29 -1.07 10.42 -2.10
C TYR A 29 0.23 9.79 -2.60
N ILE A 30 0.11 9.07 -3.71
CA ILE A 30 1.21 8.50 -4.48
C ILE A 30 1.25 9.21 -5.82
N ASP A 31 2.40 9.78 -6.16
CA ASP A 31 2.69 10.15 -7.55
C ASP A 31 3.09 8.89 -8.31
N TYR A 32 2.42 8.59 -9.43
CA TYR A 32 2.71 7.40 -10.21
C TYR A 32 2.58 7.67 -11.70
N ASP A 33 3.37 6.95 -12.49
CA ASP A 33 3.30 7.01 -13.95
C ASP A 33 1.99 6.39 -14.46
N SER A 34 1.66 6.61 -15.73
CA SER A 34 0.46 6.04 -16.36
C SER A 34 0.47 4.50 -16.33
N PRO A 35 -0.48 3.85 -15.63
CA PRO A 35 -0.54 2.40 -15.57
C PRO A 35 -1.21 1.83 -16.82
N ILE A 36 -0.96 0.55 -17.10
CA ILE A 36 -1.66 -0.19 -18.16
C ILE A 36 -3.06 -0.64 -17.72
N LEU A 37 -3.27 -0.79 -16.41
CA LEU A 37 -4.52 -1.25 -15.84
C LEU A 37 -4.67 -0.74 -14.40
N ILE A 38 -5.86 -0.23 -14.11
CA ILE A 38 -6.35 -0.01 -12.75
C ILE A 38 -7.59 -0.88 -12.57
N TYR A 39 -7.62 -1.67 -11.51
CA TYR A 39 -8.74 -2.55 -11.18
C TYR A 39 -9.05 -2.44 -9.69
N HIS A 40 -10.31 -2.55 -9.30
CA HIS A 40 -10.70 -2.54 -7.89
C HIS A 40 -11.60 -3.73 -7.58
N SER A 41 -11.48 -4.27 -6.37
CA SER A 41 -12.34 -5.33 -5.85
C SER A 41 -12.50 -5.14 -4.34
N GLY A 42 -13.70 -4.73 -3.92
CA GLY A 42 -13.94 -4.32 -2.53
C GLY A 42 -13.03 -3.15 -2.14
N ASP A 43 -12.33 -3.30 -1.02
CA ASP A 43 -11.43 -2.29 -0.46
C ASP A 43 -10.00 -2.39 -1.00
N THR A 44 -9.77 -3.24 -2.01
CA THR A 44 -8.47 -3.37 -2.69
C THR A 44 -8.48 -2.73 -4.07
N LEU A 45 -7.49 -1.87 -4.31
CA LEU A 45 -7.14 -1.31 -5.61
C LEU A 45 -5.86 -1.98 -6.13
N LEU A 46 -5.85 -2.44 -7.38
CA LEU A 46 -4.67 -2.92 -8.10
C LEU A 46 -4.30 -1.89 -9.18
N VAL A 47 -3.03 -1.49 -9.18
CA VAL A 47 -2.41 -0.65 -10.20
C VAL A 47 -1.29 -1.45 -10.86
N LYS A 48 -1.39 -1.65 -12.19
CA LYS A 48 -0.47 -2.52 -12.94
C LYS A 48 0.24 -1.75 -14.05
N PHE A 49 1.52 -2.06 -14.20
CA PHE A 49 2.43 -1.61 -15.25
C PHE A 49 2.92 -2.84 -16.04
N ASP A 50 3.78 -2.61 -17.03
CA ASP A 50 4.31 -3.69 -17.89
C ASP A 50 5.10 -4.75 -17.09
N SER A 51 5.98 -4.31 -16.18
CA SER A 51 6.91 -5.18 -15.46
C SER A 51 6.62 -5.32 -13.97
N TRP A 52 5.68 -4.54 -13.42
CA TRP A 52 5.40 -4.51 -12.00
C TRP A 52 3.97 -4.09 -11.71
N SER A 53 3.53 -4.27 -10.47
CA SER A 53 2.23 -3.81 -10.00
C SER A 53 2.29 -3.51 -8.52
N PHE A 54 1.35 -2.71 -8.03
CA PHE A 54 1.09 -2.63 -6.62
C PHE A 54 -0.40 -2.71 -6.33
N THR A 55 -0.75 -3.22 -5.15
CA THR A 55 -2.09 -3.09 -4.60
C THR A 55 -2.09 -2.07 -3.47
N HIS A 56 -3.21 -1.38 -3.27
CA HIS A 56 -3.53 -0.61 -2.08
C HIS A 56 -4.79 -1.20 -1.45
N GLU A 57 -4.79 -1.35 -0.15
CA GLU A 57 -5.90 -1.86 0.64
C GLU A 57 -6.06 -1.02 1.92
N ASP A 58 -7.29 -0.65 2.25
CA ASP A 58 -7.66 -0.19 3.59
C ASP A 58 -7.95 -1.41 4.46
N ILE A 59 -7.11 -1.65 5.47
CA ILE A 59 -7.17 -2.89 6.25
C ILE A 59 -8.43 -2.88 7.11
N ASP A 60 -9.31 -3.84 6.87
CA ASP A 60 -10.38 -4.15 7.81
C ASP A 60 -9.84 -5.06 8.94
N PRO A 61 -9.81 -4.58 10.20
CA PRO A 61 -9.27 -5.33 11.32
C PRO A 61 -10.05 -6.60 11.63
N LYS A 62 -11.29 -6.73 11.13
CA LYS A 62 -12.13 -7.93 11.34
C LYS A 62 -11.82 -9.06 10.37
N THR A 63 -11.18 -8.75 9.24
CA THR A 63 -11.06 -9.68 8.11
C THR A 63 -9.63 -9.88 7.64
N ILE A 64 -8.68 -9.04 8.04
CA ILE A 64 -7.26 -9.20 7.71
C ILE A 64 -6.71 -10.59 8.05
N TYR A 65 -7.10 -11.15 9.19
CA TYR A 65 -6.79 -12.53 9.57
C TYR A 65 -8.08 -13.30 9.82
N GLN A 66 -8.27 -14.35 9.04
CA GLN A 66 -9.49 -15.14 9.09
C GLN A 66 -9.74 -15.68 10.50
N GLY A 67 -10.89 -15.32 11.08
CA GLY A 67 -11.31 -15.78 12.40
C GLY A 67 -10.73 -14.99 13.57
N ILE A 68 -10.03 -13.88 13.31
CA ILE A 68 -9.45 -13.02 14.35
C ILE A 68 -9.91 -11.58 14.12
N ASP A 69 -10.62 -11.03 15.11
CA ASP A 69 -11.01 -9.63 15.12
C ASP A 69 -9.93 -8.81 15.87
N LEU A 70 -9.23 -7.96 15.13
CA LEU A 70 -8.22 -7.05 15.67
C LEU A 70 -8.76 -5.65 15.96
N SER A 71 -10.08 -5.43 15.95
CA SER A 71 -10.68 -4.10 16.16
C SER A 71 -10.21 -3.47 17.47
N GLY A 72 -9.63 -2.27 17.40
CA GLY A 72 -9.05 -1.53 18.52
C GLY A 72 -7.59 -1.91 18.83
N LEU A 73 -7.03 -2.92 18.15
CA LEU A 73 -5.65 -3.38 18.30
C LEU A 73 -4.88 -3.33 16.98
N GLU A 74 -5.51 -2.99 15.85
CA GLU A 74 -4.95 -3.13 14.52
C GLU A 74 -3.62 -2.39 14.36
N ARG A 75 -3.55 -1.15 14.85
CA ARG A 75 -2.36 -0.32 14.73
C ARG A 75 -1.20 -0.90 15.52
N ASP A 76 -1.46 -1.30 16.77
CA ASP A 76 -0.43 -1.86 17.65
C ASP A 76 -0.01 -3.25 17.16
N PHE A 77 -0.95 -4.04 16.63
CA PHE A 77 -0.66 -5.33 16.02
C PHE A 77 0.24 -5.18 14.79
N ILE A 78 -0.10 -4.29 13.85
CA ILE A 78 0.73 -4.06 12.66
C ILE A 78 2.11 -3.49 13.05
N GLU A 79 2.19 -2.56 14.01
CA GLU A 79 3.48 -2.06 14.52
C GLU A 79 4.33 -3.21 15.11
N SER A 80 3.70 -4.18 15.78
CA SER A 80 4.40 -5.33 16.37
C SER A 80 5.03 -6.29 15.35
N LEU A 81 4.60 -6.24 14.09
CA LEU A 81 5.22 -7.01 13.01
C LEU A 81 6.66 -6.55 12.80
N PHE A 82 6.89 -5.25 12.93
CA PHE A 82 8.19 -4.59 12.69
C PHE A 82 8.97 -4.28 13.96
N VAL A 83 8.28 -4.13 15.10
CA VAL A 83 8.87 -3.80 16.41
C VAL A 83 8.61 -4.94 17.40
N PRO A 84 9.48 -5.96 17.49
CA PRO A 84 9.25 -7.16 18.28
C PRO A 84 8.98 -6.89 19.77
N GLU A 85 9.51 -5.79 20.31
CA GLU A 85 9.31 -5.38 21.71
C GLU A 85 7.84 -5.14 22.04
N ARG A 86 7.02 -4.71 21.07
CA ARG A 86 5.58 -4.48 21.23
C ARG A 86 4.80 -5.75 21.55
N ARG A 87 5.33 -6.92 21.17
CA ARG A 87 4.67 -8.21 21.39
C ARG A 87 4.58 -8.58 22.86
N LYS A 88 5.37 -7.94 23.74
CA LYS A 88 5.38 -8.19 25.19
C LYS A 88 4.07 -7.78 25.87
N ASP A 89 3.38 -6.81 25.29
CA ASP A 89 2.11 -6.28 25.83
C ASP A 89 0.90 -7.11 25.37
N PHE A 90 1.12 -8.10 24.51
CA PHE A 90 0.06 -8.94 23.94
C PHE A 90 -0.16 -10.23 24.73
N PRO A 91 -1.39 -10.77 24.72
CA PRO A 91 -1.62 -12.17 25.06
C PRO A 91 -0.72 -13.09 24.22
N SER A 92 -0.30 -14.23 24.79
CA SER A 92 0.67 -15.12 24.16
C SER A 92 0.28 -15.57 22.75
N TRP A 93 -1.02 -15.78 22.49
CA TRP A 93 -1.51 -16.18 21.16
C TRP A 93 -1.34 -15.06 20.12
N LEU A 94 -1.55 -13.80 20.50
CA LEU A 94 -1.44 -12.66 19.60
C LEU A 94 0.03 -12.30 19.33
N ALA A 95 0.89 -12.47 20.34
CA ALA A 95 2.34 -12.37 20.21
C ALA A 95 2.91 -13.45 19.26
N ALA A 96 2.39 -14.68 19.35
CA ALA A 96 2.75 -15.77 18.45
C ALA A 96 2.30 -15.47 17.01
N LEU A 97 1.04 -15.05 16.81
CA LEU A 97 0.54 -14.62 15.51
C LEU A 97 1.42 -13.50 14.91
N SER A 98 1.68 -12.44 15.67
CA SER A 98 2.56 -11.33 15.24
C SER A 98 3.95 -11.82 14.82
N THR A 99 4.50 -12.79 15.54
CA THR A 99 5.81 -13.38 15.21
C THR A 99 5.75 -14.14 13.89
N GLU A 100 4.75 -15.00 13.69
CA GLU A 100 4.57 -15.76 12.45
C GLU A 100 4.36 -14.82 11.25
N GLN A 101 3.55 -13.77 11.41
CA GLN A 101 3.30 -12.79 10.34
C GLN A 101 4.56 -11.96 10.01
N ALA A 102 5.33 -11.55 11.01
CA ALA A 102 6.60 -10.87 10.80
C ALA A 102 7.61 -11.73 10.03
N GLU A 103 7.71 -13.02 10.37
CA GLU A 103 8.60 -13.94 9.67
C GLU A 103 8.22 -14.10 8.19
N SER A 104 6.93 -14.10 7.88
CA SER A 104 6.39 -14.12 6.51
C SER A 104 6.72 -12.83 5.73
N LEU A 105 6.67 -11.66 6.40
CA LEU A 105 6.82 -10.37 5.74
C LEU A 105 8.27 -9.94 5.48
N HIS A 106 9.22 -10.35 6.33
CA HIS A 106 10.58 -9.84 6.25
C HIS A 106 11.67 -10.92 6.37
N HIS A 107 11.38 -12.18 6.71
CA HIS A 107 12.41 -13.19 7.04
C HIS A 107 13.41 -12.68 8.12
N LYS A 108 14.31 -13.56 8.61
CA LYS A 108 15.40 -13.10 9.49
C LYS A 108 16.35 -12.20 8.69
N ASN A 109 16.51 -10.94 9.13
CA ASN A 109 17.41 -9.91 8.58
C ASN A 109 16.94 -9.08 7.37
N ALA A 110 15.64 -8.95 7.08
CA ALA A 110 15.25 -7.93 6.10
C ALA A 110 15.56 -6.52 6.59
N ASP A 111 15.85 -5.66 5.61
CA ASP A 111 15.87 -4.22 5.78
C ASP A 111 14.44 -3.73 6.06
N ILE A 112 14.15 -3.58 7.35
CA ILE A 112 12.96 -2.88 7.82
C ILE A 112 13.24 -1.38 7.70
N ASN A 113 12.38 -0.67 6.98
CA ASN A 113 12.42 0.78 6.90
C ASN A 113 11.23 1.38 7.63
N ILE A 114 11.52 2.26 8.59
CA ILE A 114 10.54 3.04 9.33
C ILE A 114 10.72 4.50 8.91
N LYS A 115 9.65 5.11 8.41
CA LYS A 115 9.62 6.50 7.96
C LYS A 115 8.44 7.21 8.61
N ASP A 116 8.72 8.34 9.26
CA ASP A 116 7.69 9.22 9.78
C ASP A 116 7.35 10.29 8.73
N ILE A 117 6.05 10.46 8.45
CA ILE A 117 5.51 11.57 7.65
C ILE A 117 4.50 12.31 8.54
N LYS A 118 4.95 13.36 9.21
CA LYS A 118 4.19 14.07 10.27
C LYS A 118 3.73 13.12 11.37
N ASN A 119 2.43 12.82 11.42
CA ASN A 119 1.80 11.95 12.42
C ASN A 119 1.57 10.53 11.90
N ILE A 120 2.05 10.22 10.69
CA ILE A 120 1.85 8.95 10.01
C ILE A 120 3.15 8.16 10.07
N LYS A 121 3.04 6.90 10.48
CA LYS A 121 4.18 5.98 10.48
C LYS A 121 4.09 5.03 9.29
N LEU A 122 5.16 4.96 8.52
CA LEU A 122 5.32 4.00 7.45
C LEU A 122 6.27 2.91 7.93
N TYR A 123 5.80 1.67 7.90
CA TYR A 123 6.63 0.49 8.11
C TYR A 123 6.72 -0.28 6.80
N SER A 124 7.93 -0.63 6.38
CA SER A 124 8.09 -1.27 5.09
C SER A 124 9.22 -2.28 5.06
N SER A 125 9.08 -3.27 4.19
CA SER A 125 10.04 -4.35 4.00
C SER A 125 9.97 -4.88 2.59
N TYR A 126 11.10 -5.37 2.09
CA TYR A 126 11.21 -5.97 0.76
C TYR A 126 11.81 -7.39 0.82
N LEU A 127 11.15 -8.33 0.14
CA LEU A 127 11.51 -9.73 0.05
C LEU A 127 12.09 -10.03 -1.35
N ALA A 128 13.40 -9.86 -1.49
CA ALA A 128 14.09 -10.05 -2.78
C ALA A 128 13.92 -11.47 -3.37
N LYS A 129 13.69 -12.49 -2.53
CA LYS A 129 13.44 -13.87 -3.01
C LYS A 129 12.11 -13.99 -3.77
N LEU A 130 11.12 -13.17 -3.42
CA LEU A 130 9.77 -13.21 -4.00
C LEU A 130 9.52 -12.04 -4.96
N ASN A 131 10.43 -11.07 -5.04
CA ASN A 131 10.20 -9.78 -5.69
C ASN A 131 8.92 -9.11 -5.17
N GLU A 132 8.74 -9.13 -3.84
CA GLU A 132 7.57 -8.55 -3.19
C GLU A 132 7.96 -7.55 -2.11
N GLY A 133 7.31 -6.38 -2.12
CA GLY A 133 7.44 -5.35 -1.10
C GLY A 133 6.14 -5.18 -0.34
N ASN A 134 6.23 -4.86 0.95
CA ASN A 134 5.08 -4.50 1.77
C ASN A 134 5.34 -3.14 2.42
N ILE A 135 4.36 -2.25 2.37
CA ILE A 135 4.37 -0.94 3.02
C ILE A 135 3.07 -0.84 3.81
N PHE A 136 3.18 -0.69 5.12
CA PHE A 136 2.05 -0.40 6.01
C PHE A 136 2.10 1.07 6.39
N ILE A 137 0.94 1.72 6.32
CA ILE A 137 0.75 3.13 6.62
C ILE A 137 -0.19 3.20 7.81
N LEU A 138 0.32 3.64 8.95
CA LEU A 138 -0.43 3.72 10.20
C LEU A 138 -0.81 5.18 10.43
N GLU A 139 -2.10 5.46 10.25
CA GLU A 139 -2.72 6.73 10.62
C GLU A 139 -3.41 6.61 11.98
N GLU A 140 -4.01 7.71 12.45
CA GLU A 140 -4.70 7.74 13.75
C GLU A 140 -5.89 6.76 13.80
N ARG A 141 -6.58 6.56 12.67
CA ARG A 141 -7.86 5.83 12.61
C ARG A 141 -7.95 4.77 11.51
N SER A 142 -6.88 4.56 10.77
CA SER A 142 -6.85 3.59 9.68
C SER A 142 -5.45 3.02 9.55
N VAL A 143 -5.40 1.81 9.01
CA VAL A 143 -4.15 1.17 8.62
C VAL A 143 -4.30 0.77 7.17
N HIS A 144 -3.41 1.27 6.32
CA HIS A 144 -3.40 0.91 4.91
C HIS A 144 -2.24 -0.02 4.62
N ARG A 145 -2.42 -0.91 3.65
CA ARG A 145 -1.36 -1.75 3.11
C ARG A 145 -1.17 -1.47 1.63
N ILE A 146 0.09 -1.32 1.25
CA ILE A 146 0.51 -1.36 -0.14
C ILE A 146 1.39 -2.59 -0.33
N GLN A 147 1.02 -3.48 -1.25
CA GLN A 147 1.84 -4.62 -1.63
C GLN A 147 2.38 -4.41 -3.04
N VAL A 148 3.70 -4.44 -3.19
CA VAL A 148 4.40 -4.28 -4.47
C VAL A 148 4.80 -5.66 -4.98
N LYS A 149 4.55 -5.93 -6.26
CA LYS A 149 5.13 -7.06 -6.99
C LYS A 149 6.03 -6.52 -8.09
N GLY A 150 7.33 -6.73 -7.95
CA GLY A 150 8.36 -6.20 -8.82
C GLY A 150 9.72 -6.11 -8.14
N ASP A 151 10.72 -5.72 -8.92
CA ASP A 151 12.10 -5.56 -8.44
C ASP A 151 12.24 -4.42 -7.41
N ILE A 152 13.35 -4.42 -6.67
CA ILE A 152 13.57 -3.55 -5.51
C ILE A 152 13.55 -2.07 -5.89
N GLU A 153 13.91 -1.73 -7.12
CA GLU A 153 13.88 -0.38 -7.68
C GLU A 153 12.46 0.17 -7.73
N PHE A 154 11.48 -0.64 -8.15
CA PHE A 154 10.07 -0.24 -8.18
C PHE A 154 9.52 -0.05 -6.76
N TYR A 155 9.89 -0.94 -5.84
CA TYR A 155 9.53 -0.81 -4.43
C TYR A 155 10.09 0.49 -3.81
N LYS A 156 11.38 0.78 -4.02
CA LYS A 156 12.03 2.00 -3.50
C LYS A 156 11.42 3.26 -4.12
N GLY A 157 11.22 3.25 -5.45
CA GLY A 157 10.58 4.36 -6.15
C GLY A 157 9.17 4.64 -5.65
N LEU A 158 8.37 3.58 -5.43
CA LEU A 158 7.03 3.73 -4.86
C LEU A 158 7.07 4.30 -3.43
N LEU A 159 7.97 3.79 -2.57
CA LEU A 159 8.12 4.31 -1.20
C LEU A 159 8.52 5.80 -1.15
N GLU A 160 9.34 6.24 -2.10
CA GLU A 160 9.74 7.65 -2.26
C GLU A 160 8.61 8.53 -2.84
N SER A 161 7.73 7.94 -3.65
CA SER A 161 6.59 8.62 -4.26
C SER A 161 5.41 8.89 -3.30
N ILE A 162 5.38 8.22 -2.14
CA ILE A 162 4.39 8.48 -1.09
C ILE A 162 4.68 9.84 -0.45
N LYS A 163 3.73 10.76 -0.62
CA LYS A 163 3.84 12.16 -0.21
C LYS A 163 2.61 12.62 0.56
N GLU A 164 2.82 13.66 1.37
CA GLU A 164 1.74 14.38 2.01
C GLU A 164 0.87 15.11 0.99
N ARG A 165 -0.45 15.07 1.21
CA ARG A 165 -1.48 15.78 0.45
C ARG A 165 -1.62 17.26 0.79
#